data_AF-F9SXA2-F1
#
_entry.id   AF-F9SXA2-F1
#
_cell.length_a   1.000
_cell.length_b   1.000
_cell.length_c   1.000
_cell.angle_alpha   90.00
_cell.angle_beta   90.00
_cell.angle_gamma   90.00
#
_symmetry.space_group_name_H-M   'P 1'
#
loop_
_entity.id
_entity.type
_entity.pdbx_description
1 polymer ?
#
loop_
_entity_poly.entity_id
_entity_poly.type
_entity_poly.pdbx_seq_one_letter_code
_entity_poly.pdbx_strand_id
1 'polypeptide(L)'
;MNKITNKKIENYSKYLKEKSRPPSRGGNTNALHAHYLVVDGESYSFLALGSQQWVFKTDLVSFEYEIKGTYKNILVDTLKTVDKNGNEVVRGNRGFKRQLRTADARMPVSRREMNSFK
;
A
#
# COMPACT_ATOMS: atom_id res chain seq x y z
N MET A 1 7.20 20.48 8.64
CA MET A 1 7.15 19.03 8.34
C MET A 1 6.46 18.37 9.53
N ASN A 2 5.39 17.61 9.31
CA ASN A 2 4.59 17.09 10.41
C ASN A 2 5.04 15.67 10.75
N LYS A 3 4.93 15.28 12.03
CA LYS A 3 5.44 14.00 12.51
C LYS A 3 4.51 13.35 13.52
N ILE A 4 4.40 12.03 13.43
CA ILE A 4 3.79 11.15 14.43
C ILE A 4 4.91 10.34 15.09
N THR A 5 4.84 10.17 16.41
CA THR A 5 5.85 9.45 17.18
C THR A 5 5.20 8.48 18.17
N ASN A 6 5.61 7.21 18.11
CA ASN A 6 5.25 6.12 19.03
C ASN A 6 3.75 6.00 19.30
N LYS A 7 2.94 6.02 18.24
CA LYS A 7 1.49 5.86 18.34
C LYS A 7 1.05 4.47 17.89
N LYS A 8 -0.06 3.97 18.44
CA LYS A 8 -0.72 2.77 17.94
C LYS A 8 -1.66 3.13 16.82
N ILE A 9 -1.85 2.20 15.90
CA ILE A 9 -2.84 2.34 14.83
C ILE A 9 -4.18 1.76 15.29
N GLU A 10 -5.26 2.42 14.91
CA GLU A 10 -6.63 1.94 15.13
C GLU A 10 -7.04 0.98 14.01
N ASN A 11 -6.72 1.37 12.77
CA ASN A 11 -7.06 0.61 11.58
C ASN A 11 -5.96 0.67 10.51
N TYR A 12 -5.91 -0.38 9.69
CA TYR A 12 -5.02 -0.48 8.54
C TYR A 12 -5.81 -1.02 7.35
N SER A 13 -5.88 -0.25 6.27
CA SER A 13 -6.56 -0.63 5.03
C SER A 13 -5.61 -0.52 3.85
N LYS A 14 -5.87 -1.30 2.80
CA LYS A 14 -5.06 -1.32 1.58
C LYS A 14 -5.92 -1.51 0.36
N TYR A 15 -5.61 -0.76 -0.69
CA TYR A 15 -6.36 -0.77 -1.94
C TYR A 15 -5.41 -0.86 -3.12
N LEU A 16 -5.71 -1.76 -4.05
CA LEU A 16 -4.95 -1.89 -5.28
C LEU A 16 -5.08 -0.62 -6.12
N LYS A 17 -3.95 -0.02 -6.51
CA LYS A 17 -3.92 1.17 -7.38
C LYS A 17 -3.51 0.86 -8.82
N GLU A 18 -2.65 -0.12 -9.03
CA GLU A 18 -2.33 -0.60 -10.38
C GLU A 18 -3.45 -1.44 -10.98
N LYS A 19 -3.53 -1.49 -12.31
CA LYS A 19 -4.46 -2.38 -13.00
C LYS A 19 -4.23 -3.84 -12.58
N SER A 20 -5.35 -4.52 -12.29
CA SER A 20 -5.36 -5.91 -11.82
C SER A 20 -4.85 -6.86 -12.90
N ARG A 21 -4.13 -7.90 -12.49
CA ARG A 21 -3.59 -8.95 -13.37
C ARG A 21 -3.96 -10.33 -12.82
N PRO A 22 -4.31 -11.29 -13.69
CA PRO A 22 -4.63 -12.65 -13.24
C PRO A 22 -3.42 -13.35 -12.59
N PRO A 23 -3.65 -14.28 -11.65
CA PRO A 23 -2.60 -15.05 -10.97
C PRO A 23 -1.64 -15.76 -11.92
N SER A 24 -2.14 -16.31 -13.03
CA SER A 24 -1.34 -17.01 -14.06
C SER A 24 -0.26 -16.14 -14.71
N ARG A 25 -0.32 -14.81 -14.54
CA ARG A 25 0.70 -13.87 -15.00
C ARG A 25 1.41 -13.17 -13.84
N GLY A 26 1.54 -13.84 -12.69
CA GLY A 26 2.21 -13.31 -11.49
C GLY A 26 1.33 -12.42 -10.62
N GLY A 27 0.04 -12.30 -10.91
CA GLY A 27 -0.95 -11.66 -10.04
C GLY A 27 -0.64 -10.21 -9.65
N ASN A 28 -1.09 -9.82 -8.45
CA ASN A 28 -0.99 -8.44 -7.93
C ASN A 28 -0.05 -8.31 -6.72
N THR A 29 0.74 -9.34 -6.42
CA THR A 29 1.61 -9.37 -5.23
C THR A 29 2.64 -8.24 -5.21
N ASN A 30 3.13 -7.82 -6.38
CA ASN A 30 4.06 -6.69 -6.55
C ASN A 30 3.40 -5.49 -7.25
N ALA A 31 2.07 -5.37 -7.16
CA ALA A 31 1.35 -4.22 -7.68
C ALA A 31 1.42 -3.05 -6.69
N LEU A 32 1.31 -1.81 -7.16
CA LEU A 32 1.20 -0.63 -6.32
C LEU A 32 -0.13 -0.64 -5.58
N HIS A 33 -0.07 -0.47 -4.27
CA HIS A 33 -1.22 -0.33 -3.39
C HIS A 33 -1.15 1.00 -2.66
N ALA A 34 -2.32 1.60 -2.45
CA ALA A 34 -2.50 2.66 -1.48
C ALA A 34 -2.77 2.01 -0.11
N HIS A 35 -1.91 2.33 0.86
CA HIS A 35 -2.02 1.90 2.24
C HIS A 35 -2.55 3.07 3.07
N TYR A 36 -3.51 2.79 3.95
CA TYR A 36 -4.17 3.76 4.81
C TYR A 36 -4.02 3.32 6.25
N LEU A 37 -3.59 4.24 7.11
CA LEU A 37 -3.56 4.05 8.55
C LEU A 37 -4.50 5.05 9.20
N VAL A 38 -5.17 4.61 10.26
CA VAL A 38 -5.90 5.50 11.16
C VAL A 38 -5.15 5.56 12.48
N VAL A 39 -4.79 6.76 12.93
CA VAL A 39 -4.06 7.03 14.17
C VAL A 39 -4.71 8.22 14.86
N ASP A 40 -5.13 8.04 16.11
CA ASP A 40 -5.82 9.07 16.91
C ASP A 40 -7.04 9.68 16.16
N GLY A 41 -7.85 8.83 15.51
CA GLY A 41 -9.00 9.24 14.70
C GLY A 41 -8.66 9.91 13.36
N GLU A 42 -7.39 10.14 13.04
CA GLU A 42 -6.96 10.79 11.80
C GLU A 42 -6.46 9.77 10.77
N SER A 43 -6.77 10.01 9.50
CA SER A 43 -6.37 9.14 8.39
C SER A 43 -5.10 9.62 7.70
N TYR A 44 -4.17 8.69 7.51
CA TYR A 44 -2.89 8.87 6.85
C TYR A 44 -2.75 7.85 5.73
N SER A 45 -2.04 8.19 4.66
CA SER A 45 -1.90 7.27 3.53
C SER A 45 -0.53 7.32 2.86
N PHE A 46 -0.14 6.23 2.21
CA PHE A 46 1.05 6.17 1.37
C PHE A 46 0.91 5.14 0.26
N LEU A 47 1.76 5.25 -0.76
CA LEU A 47 1.83 4.29 -1.84
C LEU A 47 3.04 3.37 -1.62
N ALA A 48 2.82 2.06 -1.72
CA ALA A 48 3.88 1.07 -1.65
C ALA A 48 3.55 -0.15 -2.51
N LEU A 49 4.57 -0.92 -2.84
CA LEU A 49 4.38 -2.17 -3.57
C LEU A 49 3.77 -3.24 -2.66
N GLY A 50 2.95 -4.08 -3.27
CA GLY A 50 2.31 -5.22 -2.65
C GLY A 50 1.28 -4.89 -1.58
N SER A 51 0.58 -5.95 -1.17
CA SER A 51 -0.49 -5.91 -0.18
C SER A 51 -0.02 -6.35 1.21
N GLN A 52 1.28 -6.49 1.41
CA GLN A 52 1.87 -6.80 2.72
C GLN A 52 1.60 -5.64 3.67
N GLN A 53 1.27 -5.96 4.92
CA GLN A 53 0.98 -4.98 5.95
C GLN A 53 2.28 -4.49 6.59
N TRP A 54 2.39 -3.17 6.78
CA TRP A 54 3.60 -2.53 7.31
C TRP A 54 3.54 -2.35 8.83
N VAL A 55 2.34 -2.21 9.38
CA VAL A 55 2.09 -1.91 10.79
C VAL A 55 0.88 -2.71 11.25
N PHE A 56 0.99 -3.43 12.37
CA PHE A 56 -0.11 -4.09 13.04
C PHE A 56 -0.57 -3.28 14.26
N LYS A 57 -1.78 -3.56 14.76
CA LYS A 57 -2.39 -2.82 15.88
C LYS A 57 -1.59 -2.90 17.19
N THR A 58 -0.79 -3.95 17.35
CA THR A 58 0.06 -4.14 18.54
C THR A 58 1.33 -3.31 18.50
N ASP A 59 1.72 -2.80 17.34
CA ASP A 59 2.97 -2.07 17.17
C ASP A 59 2.81 -0.59 17.47
N LEU A 60 3.93 0.04 17.76
CA LEU A 60 4.06 1.49 17.79
C LEU A 60 4.65 1.97 16.46
N VAL A 61 4.08 3.02 15.89
CA VAL A 61 4.53 3.61 14.63
C VAL A 61 4.99 5.03 14.82
N SER A 62 6.06 5.38 14.12
CA SER A 62 6.59 6.74 14.00
C SER A 62 6.84 7.04 12.53
N PHE A 63 6.39 8.20 12.04
CA PHE A 63 6.59 8.60 10.65
C PHE A 63 6.43 10.11 10.48
N GLU A 64 7.00 10.63 9.41
CA GLU A 64 6.77 11.98 8.94
C GLU A 64 5.74 11.97 7.82
N TYR A 65 4.98 13.06 7.72
CA TYR A 65 3.96 13.20 6.69
C TYR A 65 3.89 14.64 6.16
N GLU A 66 3.47 14.73 4.90
CA GLU A 66 3.16 15.97 4.22
C GLU A 66 1.65 16.08 4.00
N ILE A 67 1.12 17.30 4.09
CA ILE A 67 -0.27 17.58 3.76
C ILE A 67 -0.31 18.06 2.32
N LYS A 68 -0.98 17.32 1.43
CA LYS A 68 -1.25 17.73 0.05
C LYS A 68 -2.75 17.82 -0.15
N GLY A 69 -3.26 19.05 -0.16
CA GLY A 69 -4.70 19.32 -0.16
C GLY A 69 -5.35 18.78 1.11
N THR A 70 -6.30 17.86 0.97
CA THR A 70 -7.00 17.20 2.08
C THR A 70 -6.31 15.93 2.58
N TYR A 71 -5.26 15.47 1.91
CA TYR A 71 -4.62 14.18 2.20
C TYR A 71 -3.34 14.35 3.04
N LYS A 72 -3.22 13.54 4.09
CA LYS A 72 -2.00 13.38 4.89
C LYS A 72 -1.19 12.22 4.33
N ASN A 73 -0.15 12.54 3.57
CA ASN A 73 0.68 11.56 2.87
C ASN A 73 1.93 11.26 3.69
N ILE A 74 2.11 9.99 4.05
CA ILE A 74 3.26 9.54 4.82
C ILE A 74 4.48 9.45 3.91
N LEU A 75 5.61 9.97 4.40
CA LEU A 75 6.92 9.76 3.80
C LEU A 75 7.40 8.36 4.17
N VAL A 76 7.26 7.43 3.23
CA VAL A 76 7.46 5.98 3.42
C VAL A 76 8.82 5.63 4.01
N ASP A 77 9.87 6.35 3.62
CA ASP A 77 11.25 6.13 4.09
C ASP A 77 11.44 6.49 5.58
N THR A 78 10.55 7.31 6.13
CA THR A 78 10.57 7.70 7.55
C THR A 78 9.71 6.78 8.43
N LEU A 79 8.95 5.85 7.84
CA LEU A 79 8.03 4.97 8.57
C LEU A 79 8.82 3.88 9.31
N LYS A 80 8.86 4.06 10.63
CA LYS A 80 9.43 3.14 11.60
C LYS A 80 8.33 2.46 12.40
N THR A 81 8.51 1.16 12.63
CA THR A 81 7.59 0.33 13.40
C THR A 81 8.37 -0.34 14.51
N VAL A 82 7.85 -0.27 15.73
CA VAL A 82 8.41 -0.92 16.92
C VAL A 82 7.41 -1.97 17.39
N ASP A 83 7.87 -3.21 17.55
CA ASP A 83 7.03 -4.30 18.02
C ASP A 83 6.69 -4.15 19.52
N LYS A 84 5.82 -5.02 20.02
CA LYS A 84 5.43 -5.06 21.45
C LYS A 84 6.60 -5.31 22.42
N ASN A 85 7.72 -5.83 21.92
CA ASN A 85 8.92 -6.12 22.71
C ASN A 85 9.90 -4.93 22.71
N GLY A 86 9.59 -3.85 21.99
CA GLY A 86 10.47 -2.68 21.85
C GLY A 86 11.48 -2.78 20.72
N ASN A 87 11.42 -3.80 19.86
CA ASN A 87 12.36 -3.96 18.76
C ASN A 87 11.85 -3.25 17.50
N GLU A 88 12.76 -2.55 16.80
CA GLU A 88 12.45 -2.03 15.47
C GLU A 88 12.25 -3.18 14.47
N VAL A 89 11.13 -3.16 13.75
CA VAL A 89 10.75 -4.21 12.80
C VAL A 89 10.47 -3.61 11.42
N VAL A 90 11.18 -4.13 10.41
CA VAL A 90 10.92 -3.77 9.01
C VAL A 90 9.90 -4.74 8.44
N ARG A 91 8.72 -4.22 8.09
CA ARG A 91 7.65 -5.00 7.44
C ARG A 91 7.20 -4.33 6.16
N GLY A 92 6.50 -5.12 5.35
CA GLY A 92 6.02 -4.70 4.04
C GLY A 92 7.12 -4.65 2.98
N ASN A 93 6.71 -4.51 1.73
CA ASN A 93 7.63 -4.49 0.60
C ASN A 93 8.19 -3.08 0.39
N ARG A 94 9.49 -2.89 0.72
CA ARG A 94 10.25 -1.65 0.55
C ARG A 94 10.86 -1.49 -0.85
N GLY A 95 10.54 -2.41 -1.76
CA GLY A 95 11.05 -2.41 -3.12
C GLY A 95 10.47 -1.28 -3.97
N PHE A 96 11.14 -1.03 -5.08
CA PHE A 96 10.73 -0.08 -6.10
C PHE A 96 10.43 -0.78 -7.42
N LYS A 97 9.51 -0.21 -8.19
CA LYS A 97 9.13 -0.71 -9.51
C LYS A 97 9.32 0.39 -10.53
N ARG A 98 10.21 0.16 -11.51
CA ARG A 98 10.55 1.14 -12.55
C ARG A 98 9.36 1.55 -13.41
N GLN A 99 8.45 0.62 -13.68
CA GLN A 99 7.32 0.85 -14.58
C GLN A 99 6.02 0.34 -13.98
N LEU A 100 5.04 1.24 -13.85
CA LEU A 100 3.69 0.91 -13.44
C LEU A 100 2.87 0.40 -14.64
N ARG A 101 1.88 -0.45 -14.35
CA ARG A 101 0.91 -0.96 -15.31
C ARG A 101 -0.07 0.14 -15.67
N THR A 102 -0.22 0.37 -16.96
CA THR A 102 -1.17 1.35 -17.51
C THR A 102 -2.40 0.69 -18.16
N ALA A 103 -2.23 -0.50 -18.74
CA ALA A 103 -3.29 -1.21 -19.47
C ALA A 103 -4.00 -2.28 -18.63
N ASP A 104 -5.29 -2.47 -18.92
CA ASP A 104 -6.10 -3.55 -18.35
C ASP A 104 -5.64 -4.94 -18.82
N ALA A 105 -5.83 -5.94 -17.96
CA ALA A 105 -5.56 -7.32 -18.34
C ALA A 105 -6.60 -7.78 -19.37
N ARG A 106 -6.09 -8.27 -20.51
CA ARG A 106 -6.94 -8.89 -21.53
C ARG A 106 -7.66 -10.12 -20.95
N MET A 107 -8.95 -10.23 -21.24
CA MET A 107 -9.75 -11.41 -20.89
C MET A 107 -9.11 -12.70 -21.42
N PRO A 108 -9.20 -13.82 -20.69
CA PRO A 108 -8.64 -15.10 -21.07
C PRO A 108 -9.51 -15.81 -22.13
N VAL A 109 -9.85 -15.10 -23.21
CA VAL A 109 -10.66 -15.60 -24.33
C VAL A 109 -9.94 -15.34 -25.64
N SER A 110 -10.20 -16.18 -26.64
CA SER A 110 -9.63 -16.00 -27.97
C SER A 110 -10.10 -14.67 -28.60
N ARG A 111 -9.37 -14.17 -29.61
CA ARG A 111 -9.82 -12.97 -30.33
C ARG A 111 -11.19 -13.18 -31.01
N ARG A 112 -11.46 -14.40 -31.49
CA ARG A 112 -12.70 -14.74 -32.19
C ARG A 112 -13.89 -14.68 -31.24
N GLU A 113 -13.78 -15.32 -30.08
CA GLU A 113 -14.82 -15.29 -29.04
C GLU A 113 -15.06 -13.87 -28.50
N MET A 114 -14.01 -13.07 -28.33
CA MET A 114 -14.17 -11.68 -27.88
C MET A 114 -14.99 -10.83 -28.85
N ASN A 115 -14.88 -11.10 -30.15
CA ASN A 115 -15.59 -10.36 -31.19
C ASN A 115 -17.02 -10.86 -31.42
N SER A 116 -17.39 -12.08 -30.98
CA SER A 116 -18.75 -12.61 -31.11
C SER A 116 -19.72 -12.07 -30.06
N PHE A 117 -19.23 -11.39 -29.02
CA PHE A 117 -20.04 -10.72 -28.00
C PHE A 117 -20.23 -9.21 -28.28
N LYS A 118 -19.81 -8.73 -29.46
CA LYS A 118 -20.07 -7.38 -29.96
C LYS A 118 -21.22 -7.43 -30.96
#